data_AF-A0A671S0L8-F1
#
_entry.id   AF-A0A671S0L8-F1
#
_cell.length_a   1.000
_cell.length_b   1.000
_cell.length_c   1.000
_cell.angle_alpha   90.00
_cell.angle_beta   90.00
_cell.angle_gamma   90.00
#
_symmetry.space_group_name_H-M   'P 1'
#
loop_
_entity.id
_entity.type
_entity.pdbx_description
1 polymer ?
#
loop_
_entity_poly.entity_id
_entity_poly.type
_entity_poly.pdbx_seq_one_letter_code
_entity_poly.pdbx_strand_id
1 'polypeptide(L)'
;MNKNLERTSAVSTSTQVPDEFDRNVPRICGVCGDKATGFHFNAMTCEGCKGFFRRSMKRKASFTCPFNGSCTITKDNRRHCQACRLKRCLDIGMMKEFILTDEEVQRKKELIQRRKDEEAQREAQKPRLSEEQRSIIDTLVDAHHKTYDDSYSDFSRFRPPVREGPVTRSASRAASLHSLSDASSDSFSHSPESGDRKMNLSSLLMMYQEQGLSSSPDSKEDEGTSLSMLPHLADLVSYSIQKVIGFAKTIPGFRELTAEDQIALLKSSAIEVIMLRSNQSFSLEDMSWSCGGPEFKYCVNDVTKAGHSLELLEPLVKFQVGLKKLNLHEEEHVLLMAICLLSPDRPGVQDHERVEALQDRISEVLQAYICAHHPGGRLLYAKMIQKLADLRSLNEEHSKQYRSLSFQPEHSMQLTPLVLEVFGGQVT
;
A
#
# COMPACT_ATOMS: atom_id res chain seq x y z
N MET A 1 -31.96 40.57 9.70
CA MET A 1 -31.87 40.03 11.08
C MET A 1 -30.42 39.67 11.34
N ASN A 2 -29.70 40.60 11.97
CA ASN A 2 -28.32 40.44 12.40
C ASN A 2 -28.24 39.43 13.55
N LYS A 3 -27.36 38.43 13.44
CA LYS A 3 -26.74 37.83 14.61
C LYS A 3 -25.23 37.99 14.49
N ASN A 4 -24.73 38.97 15.24
CA ASN A 4 -23.32 39.22 15.50
C ASN A 4 -22.64 37.94 15.98
N LEU A 5 -21.60 37.51 15.26
CA LEU A 5 -20.60 36.60 15.77
C LEU A 5 -19.44 37.47 16.28
N GLU A 6 -19.49 37.85 17.55
CA GLU A 6 -18.37 38.51 18.22
C GLU A 6 -17.19 37.54 18.27
N ARG A 7 -16.20 37.80 17.42
CA ARG A 7 -14.92 37.13 17.38
C ARG A 7 -14.09 37.69 18.54
N THR A 8 -14.14 37.05 19.70
CA THR A 8 -13.24 37.37 20.82
C THR A 8 -11.81 37.03 20.43
N SER A 9 -11.06 38.08 20.12
CA SER A 9 -9.62 38.07 19.90
C SER A 9 -8.92 37.63 21.19
N ALA A 10 -8.47 36.38 21.23
CA ALA A 10 -7.53 35.90 22.24
C ALA A 10 -6.22 36.68 22.10
N VAL A 11 -6.01 37.67 22.96
CA VAL A 11 -4.74 38.38 23.09
C VAL A 11 -3.70 37.38 23.59
N SER A 12 -2.92 36.82 22.68
CA SER A 12 -1.73 36.04 23.00
C SER A 12 -0.65 36.99 23.50
N THR A 13 -0.59 37.20 24.81
CA THR A 13 0.54 37.90 25.43
C THR A 13 1.75 36.97 25.41
N SER A 14 2.48 37.00 24.29
CA SER A 14 3.80 36.40 24.15
C SER A 14 4.75 37.12 25.10
N THR A 15 4.85 36.60 26.32
CA THR A 15 5.94 36.99 27.23
C THR A 15 7.11 36.12 26.83
N GLN A 16 8.01 36.68 26.02
CA GLN A 16 9.25 36.02 25.62
C GLN A 16 10.04 35.65 26.89
N VAL A 17 10.08 34.36 27.20
CA VAL A 17 11.01 33.79 28.18
C VAL A 17 12.33 33.63 27.45
N PRO A 18 13.46 34.22 27.89
CA PRO A 18 14.75 33.98 27.26
C PRO A 18 15.16 32.53 27.51
N ASP A 19 14.98 31.69 26.49
CA ASP A 19 15.44 30.31 26.48
C ASP A 19 16.83 30.23 25.83
N GLU A 20 17.86 30.55 26.61
CA GLU A 20 19.25 30.14 26.34
C GLU A 20 19.97 29.99 27.69
N PHE A 21 19.80 28.85 28.35
CA PHE A 21 20.56 28.51 29.55
C PHE A 21 21.72 27.56 29.20
N ASP A 22 22.92 28.12 29.22
CA ASP A 22 24.21 27.44 29.03
C ASP A 22 24.29 26.11 29.82
N ARG A 23 24.51 25.01 29.11
CA ARG A 23 24.55 23.64 29.67
C ARG A 23 25.78 23.39 30.54
N ASN A 24 26.77 24.30 30.54
CA ASN A 24 28.05 24.11 31.24
C ASN A 24 28.16 24.81 32.61
N VAL A 25 27.10 25.49 33.09
CA VAL A 25 27.12 26.12 34.42
C VAL A 25 26.60 25.13 35.50
N PRO A 26 27.35 24.87 36.58
CA PRO A 26 26.88 24.04 37.69
C PRO A 26 25.58 24.59 38.29
N ARG A 27 24.48 23.85 38.14
CA ARG A 27 23.20 24.21 38.75
C ARG A 27 23.27 23.91 40.25
N ILE A 28 23.39 24.95 41.07
CA ILE A 28 23.49 24.85 42.53
C ILE A 28 22.14 25.19 43.17
N CYS A 29 21.75 24.42 44.19
CA CYS A 29 20.52 24.65 44.93
C CYS A 29 20.63 25.90 45.82
N GLY A 30 19.76 26.89 45.61
CA GLY A 30 19.76 28.15 46.37
C GLY A 30 19.51 28.01 47.87
N VAL A 31 19.02 26.85 48.33
CA VAL A 31 18.76 26.58 49.76
C VAL A 31 19.96 26.02 50.49
N CYS A 32 20.67 25.04 49.90
CA CYS A 32 21.66 24.24 50.63
C CYS A 32 22.98 24.03 49.89
N GLY A 33 23.16 24.59 48.70
CA GLY A 33 24.39 24.41 47.92
C GLY A 33 24.58 23.04 47.27
N ASP A 34 23.66 22.08 47.45
CA ASP A 34 23.69 20.78 46.77
C ASP A 34 23.39 20.92 45.26
N LYS A 35 23.65 19.86 44.48
CA LYS A 35 23.35 19.85 43.04
C LYS A 35 21.85 20.03 42.80
N ALA A 36 21.46 21.10 42.10
CA ALA A 36 20.07 21.35 41.74
C ALA A 36 19.62 20.44 40.59
N THR A 37 18.38 19.98 40.66
CA THR A 37 17.75 19.16 39.61
C THR A 37 16.90 19.99 38.67
N GLY A 38 16.60 21.24 39.02
CA GLY A 38 15.86 22.18 38.19
C GLY A 38 15.14 23.23 39.02
N PHE A 39 14.24 23.97 38.37
CA PHE A 39 13.31 24.86 39.04
C PHE A 39 12.18 24.04 39.69
N HIS A 40 12.01 24.19 40.99
CA HIS A 40 10.88 23.61 41.73
C HIS A 40 10.20 24.72 42.51
N PHE A 41 8.89 24.86 42.31
CA PHE A 41 8.09 25.88 42.98
C PHE A 41 8.66 27.30 42.78
N ASN A 42 9.10 27.63 41.56
CA ASN A 42 9.71 28.90 41.17
C ASN A 42 11.16 29.17 41.63
N ALA A 43 11.89 28.17 42.16
CA ALA A 43 13.30 28.36 42.52
C ALA A 43 14.20 27.18 42.13
N MET A 44 15.45 27.47 41.74
CA MET A 44 16.48 26.46 41.42
C MET A 44 16.87 25.68 42.68
N THR A 45 16.44 24.42 42.78
CA THR A 45 16.64 23.61 44.00
C THR A 45 16.96 22.14 43.70
N CYS A 46 17.47 21.43 44.71
CA CYS A 46 17.65 19.98 44.68
C CYS A 46 16.36 19.25 45.08
N GLU A 47 16.24 17.95 44.78
CA GLU A 47 15.10 17.10 45.19
C GLU A 47 14.88 17.10 46.71
N GLY A 48 15.95 17.21 47.50
CA GLY A 48 15.87 17.26 48.96
C GLY A 48 15.12 18.48 49.48
N CYS A 49 15.39 19.66 48.92
CA CYS A 49 14.74 20.92 49.32
C CYS A 49 13.35 21.08 48.69
N LYS A 50 13.15 20.60 47.45
CA LYS A 50 11.82 20.44 46.83
C LYS A 50 10.90 19.60 47.72
N GLY A 51 11.33 18.39 48.10
CA GLY A 51 10.54 17.48 48.92
C GLY A 51 10.26 18.04 50.31
N PHE A 52 11.25 18.70 50.93
CA PHE A 52 11.10 19.37 52.21
C PHE A 52 10.05 20.49 52.14
N PHE A 53 10.20 21.43 51.21
CA PHE A 53 9.28 22.56 51.03
C PHE A 53 7.84 22.09 50.79
N ARG A 54 7.65 21.13 49.88
CA ARG A 54 6.33 20.55 49.58
C ARG A 54 5.66 19.97 50.84
N ARG A 55 6.39 19.18 51.64
CA ARG A 55 5.85 18.58 52.87
C ARG A 55 5.54 19.62 53.94
N SER A 56 6.43 20.60 54.12
CA SER A 56 6.27 21.65 55.11
C SER A 56 5.06 22.52 54.80
N MET A 57 4.85 22.89 53.53
CA MET A 57 3.69 23.68 53.11
C MET A 57 2.38 22.88 53.17
N LYS A 58 2.34 21.63 52.67
CA LYS A 58 1.12 20.79 52.73
C LYS A 58 0.67 20.52 54.17
N ARG A 59 1.60 20.28 55.08
CA ARG A 59 1.29 20.01 56.50
C ARG A 59 1.10 21.28 57.35
N LYS A 60 1.23 22.46 56.76
CA LYS A 60 1.26 23.75 57.48
C LYS A 60 2.22 23.70 58.68
N ALA A 61 3.42 23.12 58.45
CA ALA A 61 4.36 22.85 59.52
C ALA A 61 4.91 24.15 60.11
N SER A 62 4.84 24.27 61.44
CA SER A 62 5.53 25.30 62.21
C SER A 62 6.78 24.70 62.84
N PHE A 63 7.92 25.34 62.63
CA PHE A 63 9.20 24.89 63.19
C PHE A 63 9.81 26.00 64.03
N THR A 64 10.34 25.65 65.20
CA THR A 64 11.12 26.55 66.04
C THR A 64 12.61 26.32 65.79
N CYS A 65 13.39 27.39 65.66
CA CYS A 65 14.84 27.26 65.55
C CYS A 65 15.39 26.85 66.93
N PRO A 66 16.19 25.78 67.05
CA PRO A 66 16.84 25.42 68.31
C PRO A 66 18.08 26.29 68.61
N PHE A 67 18.36 27.28 67.75
CA PHE A 67 19.50 28.20 67.84
C PHE A 67 18.99 29.65 67.69
N ASN A 68 19.79 30.55 67.10
CA ASN A 68 19.51 31.99 67.02
C ASN A 68 18.65 32.43 65.80
N GLY A 69 17.98 31.51 65.11
CA GLY A 69 17.13 31.84 63.96
C GLY A 69 17.87 32.24 62.66
N SER A 70 19.20 32.16 62.64
CA SER A 70 20.08 32.60 61.53
C SER A 70 21.01 31.49 60.99
N CYS A 71 20.66 30.21 61.14
CA CYS A 71 21.51 29.11 60.72
C CYS A 71 21.80 29.11 59.22
N THR A 72 23.08 29.05 58.84
CA THR A 72 23.51 28.80 57.45
C THR A 72 23.17 27.38 57.03
N ILE A 73 22.43 27.24 55.93
CA ILE A 73 21.98 25.94 55.42
C ILE A 73 22.92 25.43 54.32
N THR A 74 23.50 24.25 54.52
CA THR A 74 24.41 23.55 53.60
C THR A 74 23.91 22.12 53.34
N LYS A 75 24.52 21.42 52.38
CA LYS A 75 24.17 20.04 52.03
C LYS A 75 24.20 19.11 53.24
N ASP A 76 25.24 19.25 54.06
CA ASP A 76 25.51 18.39 55.21
C ASP A 76 24.64 18.78 56.40
N ASN A 77 24.39 20.09 56.57
CA ASN A 77 23.72 20.56 57.78
C ASN A 77 22.20 20.81 57.62
N ARG A 78 21.63 20.73 56.41
CA ARG A 78 20.20 21.04 56.13
C ARG A 78 19.16 20.22 56.89
N ARG A 79 19.55 19.26 57.73
CA ARG A 79 18.64 18.51 58.61
C ARG A 79 18.62 19.04 60.05
N HIS A 80 19.61 19.82 60.47
CA HIS A 80 19.79 20.26 61.86
C HIS A 80 18.79 21.35 62.29
N CYS A 81 18.32 22.19 61.36
CA CYS A 81 17.33 23.22 61.66
C CYS A 81 16.28 23.33 60.54
N GLN A 82 15.08 22.81 60.81
CA GLN A 82 13.96 22.86 59.86
C GLN A 82 13.40 24.29 59.72
N ALA A 83 13.44 25.09 60.79
CA ALA A 83 12.97 26.47 60.79
C ALA A 83 13.79 27.35 59.83
N CYS A 84 15.11 27.42 60.00
CA CYS A 84 15.99 28.19 59.11
C CYS A 84 16.01 27.62 57.68
N ARG A 85 15.84 26.31 57.51
CA ARG A 85 15.70 25.72 56.16
C ARG A 85 14.42 26.16 55.46
N LEU A 86 13.29 26.15 56.14
CA LEU A 86 12.01 26.59 55.55
C LEU A 86 12.03 28.08 55.25
N LYS A 87 12.59 28.88 56.17
CA LYS A 87 12.85 30.31 55.96
C LYS A 87 13.68 30.51 54.69
N ARG A 88 14.80 29.80 54.56
CA ARG A 88 15.66 29.91 53.37
C ARG A 88 14.94 29.49 52.08
N CYS A 89 14.07 28.48 52.10
CA CYS A 89 13.26 28.13 50.93
C CYS A 89 12.36 29.30 50.48
N LEU A 90 11.73 29.99 51.43
CA LEU A 90 10.89 31.17 51.15
C LEU A 90 11.74 32.34 50.66
N ASP A 91 12.89 32.59 51.29
CA ASP A 91 13.79 33.71 50.95
C ASP A 91 14.30 33.62 49.50
N ILE A 92 14.50 32.41 48.97
CA ILE A 92 14.92 32.21 47.57
C ILE A 92 13.75 32.19 46.58
N GLY A 93 12.53 32.47 47.03
CA GLY A 93 11.35 32.59 46.18
C GLY A 93 10.61 31.29 45.89
N MET A 94 10.73 30.26 46.74
CA MET A 94 9.86 29.09 46.61
C MET A 94 8.41 29.45 46.97
N MET A 95 7.47 29.19 46.06
CA MET A 95 6.07 29.60 46.16
C MET A 95 5.16 28.40 46.42
N LYS A 96 4.31 28.48 47.44
CA LYS A 96 3.39 27.38 47.83
C LYS A 96 2.26 27.19 46.81
N GLU A 97 1.96 28.23 46.04
CA GLU A 97 0.92 28.29 45.01
C GLU A 97 1.17 27.30 43.87
N PHE A 98 2.43 26.88 43.68
CA PHE A 98 2.81 25.84 42.71
C PHE A 98 2.71 24.41 43.28
N ILE A 99 2.29 24.23 44.54
CA ILE A 99 2.04 22.92 45.12
C ILE A 99 0.61 22.52 44.82
N LEU A 100 0.45 21.50 43.98
CA LEU A 100 -0.87 20.95 43.65
C LEU A 100 -1.62 20.49 44.92
N THR A 101 -2.88 20.90 45.02
CA THR A 101 -3.82 20.42 46.02
C THR A 101 -4.13 18.94 45.81
N ASP A 102 -4.67 18.28 46.83
CA ASP A 102 -5.02 16.86 46.70
C ASP A 102 -6.15 16.65 45.67
N GLU A 103 -7.08 17.61 45.56
CA GLU A 103 -8.11 17.66 44.51
C GLU A 103 -7.49 17.79 43.11
N GLU A 104 -6.50 18.67 42.91
CA GLU A 104 -5.82 18.82 41.62
C GLU A 104 -5.00 17.58 41.24
N VAL A 105 -4.35 16.94 42.22
CA VAL A 105 -3.65 15.66 42.01
C VAL A 105 -4.65 14.58 41.59
N GLN A 106 -5.80 14.51 42.26
CA GLN A 106 -6.85 13.53 41.96
C GLN A 106 -7.44 13.76 40.55
N ARG A 107 -7.79 15.01 40.22
CA ARG A 107 -8.26 15.41 38.88
C ARG A 107 -7.25 15.04 37.78
N LYS A 108 -5.95 15.21 38.04
CA LYS A 108 -4.89 14.83 37.10
C LYS A 108 -4.79 13.31 36.92
N LYS A 109 -4.95 12.52 37.99
CA LYS A 109 -4.99 11.05 37.91
C LYS A 109 -6.18 10.57 37.09
N GLU A 110 -7.36 11.13 37.33
CA GLU A 110 -8.59 10.80 36.59
C GLU A 110 -8.46 11.14 35.10
N LEU A 111 -7.85 12.29 34.77
CA LEU A 111 -7.55 12.65 33.38
C LEU A 111 -6.62 11.64 32.71
N ILE A 112 -5.57 11.19 33.41
CA ILE A 112 -4.63 10.19 32.88
C ILE A 112 -5.33 8.84 32.68
N GLN A 113 -6.14 8.41 33.65
CA GLN A 113 -6.86 7.14 33.56
C GLN A 113 -7.83 7.14 32.38
N ARG A 114 -8.65 8.20 32.25
CA ARG A 114 -9.56 8.37 31.11
C ARG A 114 -8.82 8.33 29.77
N ARG A 115 -7.65 8.98 29.64
CA ARG A 115 -6.85 8.90 28.40
C ARG A 115 -6.40 7.47 28.10
N LYS A 116 -5.98 6.72 29.12
CA LYS A 116 -5.61 5.31 28.95
C LYS A 116 -6.81 4.45 28.54
N ASP A 117 -7.97 4.70 29.13
CA ASP A 117 -9.19 3.97 28.81
C ASP A 117 -9.66 4.29 27.38
N GLU A 118 -9.60 5.57 26.96
CA GLU A 118 -9.88 6.00 25.59
C GLU A 118 -8.91 5.37 24.57
N GLU A 119 -7.62 5.28 24.90
CA GLU A 119 -6.61 4.64 24.06
C GLU A 119 -6.83 3.12 23.97
N ALA A 120 -7.12 2.46 25.09
CA ALA A 120 -7.44 1.04 25.13
C ALA A 120 -8.71 0.71 24.33
N GLN A 121 -9.74 1.55 24.40
CA GLN A 121 -10.95 1.40 23.59
C GLN A 121 -10.66 1.57 22.10
N ARG A 122 -9.82 2.54 21.71
CA ARG A 122 -9.40 2.71 20.30
C ARG A 122 -8.63 1.50 19.79
N GLU A 123 -7.71 0.96 20.58
CA GLU A 123 -6.96 -0.24 20.21
C GLU A 123 -7.86 -1.49 20.12
N ALA A 124 -8.86 -1.60 21.00
CA ALA A 124 -9.84 -2.71 20.96
C ALA A 124 -10.77 -2.64 19.74
N GLN A 125 -11.06 -1.43 19.23
CA GLN A 125 -11.91 -1.22 18.06
C GLN A 125 -11.15 -1.37 16.72
N LYS A 126 -9.83 -1.55 16.73
CA LYS A 126 -9.09 -1.76 15.48
C LYS A 126 -9.52 -3.06 14.84
N PRO A 127 -9.92 -3.05 13.55
CA PRO A 127 -10.25 -4.27 12.82
C PRO A 127 -9.05 -5.21 12.82
N ARG A 128 -9.30 -6.48 13.09
CA ARG A 128 -8.31 -7.56 13.07
C ARG A 128 -8.86 -8.72 12.25
N LEU A 129 -7.96 -9.38 11.53
CA LEU A 129 -8.26 -10.61 10.82
C LEU A 129 -8.52 -11.73 11.82
N SER A 130 -9.51 -12.58 11.54
CA SER A 130 -9.68 -13.85 12.25
C SER A 130 -8.55 -14.83 11.91
N GLU A 131 -8.36 -15.87 12.74
CA GLU A 131 -7.37 -16.92 12.47
C GLU A 131 -7.65 -17.64 11.15
N GLU A 132 -8.92 -17.87 10.82
CA GLU A 132 -9.35 -18.45 9.56
C GLU A 132 -9.01 -17.55 8.37
N GLN A 133 -9.32 -16.24 8.46
CA GLN A 133 -9.00 -15.28 7.39
C GLN A 133 -7.49 -15.22 7.14
N ARG A 134 -6.68 -15.20 8.21
CA ARG A 134 -5.22 -15.22 8.11
C ARG A 134 -4.73 -16.52 7.44
N SER A 135 -5.26 -17.67 7.84
CA SER A 135 -4.90 -18.97 7.25
C SER A 135 -5.20 -19.03 5.74
N ILE A 136 -6.34 -18.48 5.30
CA ILE A 136 -6.68 -18.36 3.87
C ILE A 136 -5.65 -17.50 3.14
N ILE A 137 -5.32 -16.33 3.69
CA ILE A 137 -4.33 -15.41 3.11
C ILE A 137 -2.97 -16.10 2.99
N ASP A 138 -2.48 -16.68 4.08
CA ASP A 138 -1.18 -17.36 4.12
C ASP A 138 -1.12 -18.50 3.08
N THR A 139 -2.21 -19.28 2.96
CA THR A 139 -2.32 -20.35 1.95
C THR A 139 -2.20 -19.80 0.52
N LEU A 140 -2.87 -18.70 0.21
CA LEU A 140 -2.85 -18.11 -1.12
C LEU A 140 -1.52 -17.41 -1.45
N VAL A 141 -0.89 -16.75 -0.47
CA VAL A 141 0.45 -16.16 -0.61
C VAL A 141 1.49 -17.26 -0.87
N ASP A 142 1.49 -18.33 -0.06
CA ASP A 142 2.36 -19.49 -0.25
C ASP A 142 2.18 -20.13 -1.63
N ALA A 143 0.93 -20.26 -2.07
CA ALA A 143 0.62 -20.80 -3.39
C ALA A 143 1.11 -19.88 -4.51
N HIS A 144 1.01 -18.57 -4.30
CA HIS A 144 1.53 -17.60 -5.23
C HIS A 144 3.05 -17.73 -5.37
N HIS A 145 3.80 -17.75 -4.28
CA HIS A 145 5.26 -17.94 -4.31
C HIS A 145 5.69 -19.28 -4.92
N LYS A 146 4.90 -20.35 -4.75
CA LYS A 146 5.18 -21.66 -5.37
C LYS A 146 4.88 -21.71 -6.86
N THR A 147 4.01 -20.81 -7.35
CA THR A 147 3.55 -20.80 -8.74
C THR A 147 4.00 -19.58 -9.53
N TYR A 148 4.70 -18.65 -8.90
CA TYR A 148 5.30 -17.50 -9.55
C TYR A 148 6.78 -17.45 -9.16
N ASP A 149 7.63 -17.49 -10.18
CA ASP A 149 9.07 -17.36 -10.06
C ASP A 149 9.46 -16.11 -10.85
N ASP A 150 9.95 -15.09 -10.14
CA ASP A 150 10.36 -13.80 -10.71
C ASP A 150 11.58 -13.92 -11.62
N SER A 151 12.42 -14.94 -11.38
CA SER A 151 13.56 -15.27 -12.23
C SER A 151 13.16 -16.03 -13.50
N TYR A 152 11.94 -16.58 -13.55
CA TYR A 152 11.46 -17.45 -14.62
C TYR A 152 12.42 -18.62 -14.92
N SER A 153 13.12 -19.13 -13.90
CA SER A 153 14.15 -20.18 -14.03
C SER A 153 13.59 -21.50 -14.61
N ASP A 154 12.33 -21.81 -14.29
CA ASP A 154 11.61 -22.96 -14.84
C ASP A 154 11.27 -22.80 -16.34
N PHE A 155 11.34 -21.58 -16.89
CA PHE A 155 11.03 -21.26 -18.28
C PHE A 155 12.24 -21.47 -19.22
N SER A 156 12.88 -22.64 -19.14
CA SER A 156 14.15 -22.92 -19.83
C SER A 156 14.05 -23.80 -21.09
N ARG A 157 12.91 -24.45 -21.32
CA ARG A 157 12.73 -25.44 -22.42
C ARG A 157 11.83 -24.96 -23.56
N PHE A 158 11.53 -23.67 -23.59
CA PHE A 158 10.57 -23.09 -24.52
C PHE A 158 11.27 -22.48 -25.74
N ARG A 159 10.52 -22.32 -26.84
CA ARG A 159 11.04 -21.74 -28.08
C ARG A 159 11.55 -20.33 -27.78
N PRO A 160 12.75 -19.91 -28.23
CA PRO A 160 13.30 -18.60 -27.90
C PRO A 160 12.56 -17.45 -28.60
N PRO A 161 12.61 -16.21 -28.07
CA PRO A 161 12.12 -15.03 -28.77
C PRO A 161 12.82 -14.84 -30.12
N VAL A 162 12.07 -14.56 -31.19
CA VAL A 162 12.63 -14.25 -32.51
C VAL A 162 12.41 -12.76 -32.80
N ARG A 163 13.48 -11.96 -32.67
CA ARG A 163 13.45 -10.51 -32.90
C ARG A 163 14.40 -10.13 -34.04
N GLU A 164 14.00 -9.14 -34.84
CA GLU A 164 14.81 -8.58 -35.93
C GLU A 164 15.80 -7.50 -35.44
N GLY A 165 15.81 -7.17 -34.15
CA GLY A 165 16.70 -6.18 -33.55
C GLY A 165 16.78 -6.26 -32.01
N PRO A 166 17.72 -5.55 -31.37
CA PRO A 166 17.88 -5.54 -29.92
C PRO A 166 16.68 -4.91 -29.21
N VAL A 167 16.36 -5.37 -27.99
CA VAL A 167 15.35 -4.75 -27.11
C VAL A 167 15.87 -3.38 -26.66
N THR A 168 15.50 -2.30 -27.35
CA THR A 168 16.01 -0.96 -27.04
C THR A 168 15.47 -0.46 -25.70
N ARG A 169 16.36 0.07 -24.85
CA ARG A 169 16.01 0.75 -23.59
C ARG A 169 15.29 2.07 -23.89
N SER A 170 13.96 2.07 -23.93
CA SER A 170 13.19 3.31 -24.10
C SER A 170 12.91 4.01 -22.76
N ALA A 171 13.95 4.26 -21.96
CA ALA A 171 13.86 4.86 -20.62
C ALA A 171 13.61 6.39 -20.61
N SER A 172 13.62 7.06 -21.77
CA SER A 172 13.81 8.52 -21.79
C SER A 172 12.55 9.38 -21.66
N ARG A 173 11.33 8.83 -21.52
CA ARG A 173 10.09 9.65 -21.58
C ARG A 173 8.94 9.26 -20.62
N ALA A 174 9.22 8.52 -19.55
CA ALA A 174 8.23 8.13 -18.54
C ALA A 174 7.53 9.34 -17.84
N ALA A 175 8.11 10.53 -17.90
CA ALA A 175 7.62 11.73 -17.19
C ALA A 175 6.26 12.28 -17.70
N SER A 176 5.79 11.92 -18.90
CA SER A 176 4.58 12.51 -19.49
C SER A 176 3.26 11.80 -19.14
N LEU A 177 3.31 10.69 -18.39
CA LEU A 177 2.16 9.80 -18.17
C LEU A 177 1.34 10.06 -16.90
N HIS A 178 1.81 10.96 -16.02
CA HIS A 178 1.03 11.36 -14.84
C HIS A 178 -0.31 12.03 -15.20
N SER A 179 -0.50 12.50 -16.44
CA SER A 179 -1.68 13.25 -16.86
C SER A 179 -2.79 12.43 -17.54
N LEU A 180 -2.64 11.11 -17.74
CA LEU A 180 -3.59 10.29 -18.53
C LEU A 180 -4.83 9.76 -17.78
N SER A 181 -5.07 10.11 -16.51
CA SER A 181 -6.16 9.50 -15.73
C SER A 181 -7.37 10.38 -15.37
N ASP A 182 -7.58 11.54 -15.99
CA ASP A 182 -8.75 12.41 -15.69
C ASP A 182 -9.90 12.32 -16.72
N ALA A 183 -10.03 11.22 -17.45
CA ALA A 183 -11.18 11.01 -18.33
C ALA A 183 -12.06 9.85 -17.84
N SER A 184 -12.71 10.03 -16.69
CA SER A 184 -13.99 9.36 -16.39
C SER A 184 -14.73 10.12 -15.27
N SER A 185 -15.89 10.67 -15.66
CA SER A 185 -16.97 11.24 -14.84
C SER A 185 -16.65 12.48 -13.98
N ASP A 186 -16.81 13.67 -14.56
CA ASP A 186 -17.65 14.70 -13.93
C ASP A 186 -18.12 15.72 -14.98
N SER A 187 -19.44 15.78 -15.16
CA SER A 187 -20.10 16.85 -15.91
C SER A 187 -20.10 18.13 -15.07
N PHE A 188 -19.99 19.27 -15.75
CA PHE A 188 -20.04 20.66 -15.25
C PHE A 188 -18.71 21.24 -14.74
N SER A 189 -17.95 21.87 -15.65
CA SER A 189 -17.47 23.27 -15.54
C SER A 189 -16.66 23.65 -16.78
N HIS A 190 -17.16 24.61 -17.56
CA HIS A 190 -16.41 25.24 -18.65
C HIS A 190 -15.44 26.30 -18.10
N SER A 191 -14.16 26.22 -18.45
CA SER A 191 -13.34 27.36 -18.89
C SER A 191 -12.05 26.88 -19.58
N PRO A 192 -11.61 27.51 -20.69
CA PRO A 192 -10.49 27.04 -21.50
C PRO A 192 -9.15 27.72 -21.13
N GLU A 193 -8.08 27.16 -21.70
CA GLU A 193 -6.69 27.65 -21.81
C GLU A 193 -5.64 27.14 -20.82
N SER A 194 -4.97 26.04 -21.21
CA SER A 194 -3.50 25.98 -21.27
C SER A 194 -3.10 24.85 -22.25
N GLY A 195 -2.19 25.18 -23.17
CA GLY A 195 -1.79 24.32 -24.29
C GLY A 195 -0.81 23.22 -23.91
N ASP A 196 -1.21 22.31 -23.02
CA ASP A 196 -0.49 21.05 -22.83
C ASP A 196 -0.88 20.07 -23.94
N ARG A 197 0.07 19.75 -24.85
CA ARG A 197 -0.07 18.63 -25.79
C ARG A 197 -0.12 17.33 -24.98
N LYS A 198 -1.31 16.97 -24.48
CA LYS A 198 -1.61 15.64 -23.94
C LYS A 198 -1.45 14.63 -25.08
N MET A 199 -0.30 13.98 -25.15
CA MET A 199 -0.10 12.83 -26.05
C MET A 199 -1.08 11.73 -25.62
N ASN A 200 -1.93 11.27 -26.54
CA ASN A 200 -2.82 10.15 -26.24
C ASN A 200 -2.01 8.84 -26.14
N LEU A 201 -2.51 7.86 -25.38
CA LEU A 201 -1.79 6.60 -25.15
C LEU A 201 -1.46 5.88 -26.47
N SER A 202 -2.35 5.95 -27.45
CA SER A 202 -2.16 5.41 -28.80
C SER A 202 -0.92 5.99 -29.48
N SER A 203 -0.71 7.31 -29.41
CA SER A 203 0.48 7.97 -29.95
C SER A 203 1.75 7.57 -29.19
N LEU A 204 1.65 7.34 -27.89
CA LEU A 204 2.79 6.88 -27.10
C LEU A 204 3.19 5.44 -27.46
N LEU A 205 2.21 4.55 -27.57
CA LEU A 205 2.43 3.17 -27.98
C LEU A 205 2.97 3.05 -29.41
N MET A 206 2.45 3.88 -30.32
CA MET A 206 2.98 4.01 -31.68
C MET A 206 4.42 4.51 -31.70
N MET A 207 4.78 5.48 -30.86
CA MET A 207 6.19 5.91 -30.71
C MET A 207 7.10 4.79 -30.16
N TYR A 208 6.61 3.93 -29.28
CA TYR A 208 7.37 2.75 -28.82
C TYR A 208 7.47 1.67 -29.91
N GLN A 209 6.50 1.60 -30.84
CA GLN A 209 6.54 0.70 -31.99
C GLN A 209 7.57 1.18 -33.04
N GLU A 210 7.61 2.48 -33.36
CA GLU A 210 8.52 3.06 -34.35
C GLU A 210 10.00 3.03 -33.95
N GLN A 211 10.32 3.05 -32.64
CA GLN A 211 11.71 2.94 -32.16
C GLN A 211 12.36 1.57 -32.46
N GLY A 212 11.57 0.55 -32.77
CA GLY A 212 12.05 -0.77 -33.19
C GLY A 212 12.31 -0.92 -34.71
N LEU A 213 12.07 0.12 -35.51
CA LEU A 213 12.07 0.08 -36.98
C LEU A 213 13.24 0.82 -37.65
N SER A 214 14.32 1.15 -36.92
CA SER A 214 15.54 1.70 -37.57
C SER A 214 16.37 0.61 -38.26
N SER A 215 15.84 0.02 -39.33
CA SER A 215 16.62 -0.77 -40.29
C SER A 215 16.20 -0.43 -41.73
N SER A 216 17.22 -0.24 -42.56
CA SER A 216 17.25 0.28 -43.94
C SER A 216 16.08 -0.10 -44.87
N PRO A 217 15.68 0.78 -45.82
CA PRO A 217 14.68 0.47 -46.83
C PRO A 217 15.33 -0.34 -47.96
N ASP A 218 15.51 -1.65 -47.78
CA ASP A 218 15.86 -2.55 -48.90
C ASP A 218 15.61 -4.02 -48.52
N SER A 219 14.34 -4.43 -48.47
CA SER A 219 13.98 -5.83 -48.70
C SER A 219 12.53 -5.90 -49.13
N LYS A 220 12.35 -6.50 -50.30
CA LYS A 220 11.09 -6.71 -51.01
C LYS A 220 10.05 -7.36 -50.10
N GLU A 221 8.81 -6.89 -50.28
CA GLU A 221 7.58 -7.54 -49.82
C GLU A 221 7.66 -9.05 -50.12
N ASP A 222 7.79 -9.85 -49.06
CA ASP A 222 7.57 -11.29 -49.12
C ASP A 222 6.22 -11.57 -48.44
N GLU A 223 5.34 -12.19 -49.22
CA GLU A 223 3.94 -12.46 -48.90
C GLU A 223 3.84 -13.53 -47.80
N GLY A 224 3.25 -13.15 -46.67
CA GLY A 224 2.96 -14.02 -45.53
C GLY A 224 3.46 -13.38 -44.24
N THR A 225 2.57 -12.75 -43.47
CA THR A 225 2.90 -12.13 -42.17
C THR A 225 3.36 -13.21 -41.18
N SER A 226 4.63 -13.58 -41.24
CA SER A 226 5.26 -14.48 -40.29
C SER A 226 5.17 -13.87 -38.89
N LEU A 227 4.30 -14.43 -38.05
CA LEU A 227 4.14 -14.03 -36.65
C LEU A 227 5.32 -14.53 -35.82
N SER A 228 6.48 -13.90 -36.01
CA SER A 228 7.78 -14.30 -35.43
C SER A 228 7.75 -14.57 -33.92
N MET A 229 6.90 -13.87 -33.17
CA MET A 229 6.79 -14.01 -31.72
C MET A 229 5.67 -14.95 -31.26
N LEU A 230 4.78 -15.40 -32.17
CA LEU A 230 3.64 -16.27 -31.82
C LEU A 230 4.07 -17.59 -31.16
N PRO A 231 5.05 -18.36 -31.70
CA PRO A 231 5.48 -19.61 -31.07
C PRO A 231 5.98 -19.41 -29.64
N HIS A 232 6.78 -18.36 -29.42
CA HIS A 232 7.37 -18.05 -28.13
C HIS A 232 6.33 -17.58 -27.10
N LEU A 233 5.43 -16.67 -27.50
CA LEU A 233 4.39 -16.20 -26.58
C LEU A 233 3.34 -17.28 -26.30
N ALA A 234 3.06 -18.18 -27.25
CA ALA A 234 2.21 -19.35 -26.98
C ALA A 234 2.84 -20.25 -25.90
N ASP A 235 4.16 -20.45 -25.93
CA ASP A 235 4.89 -21.18 -24.89
C ASP A 235 4.82 -20.48 -23.52
N LEU A 236 5.02 -19.16 -23.49
CA LEU A 236 4.92 -18.36 -22.26
C LEU A 236 3.51 -18.40 -21.65
N VAL A 237 2.48 -18.31 -22.49
CA VAL A 237 1.08 -18.45 -22.06
C VAL A 237 0.80 -19.86 -21.58
N SER A 238 1.29 -20.89 -22.27
CA SER A 238 1.18 -22.29 -21.84
C SER A 238 1.81 -22.53 -20.46
N TYR A 239 3.02 -22.00 -20.24
CA TYR A 239 3.68 -22.02 -18.94
C TYR A 239 2.83 -21.32 -17.88
N SER A 240 2.30 -20.14 -18.20
CA SER A 240 1.49 -19.36 -17.27
C SER A 240 0.17 -20.04 -16.92
N ILE A 241 -0.48 -20.72 -17.87
CA ILE A 241 -1.68 -21.54 -17.63
C ILE A 241 -1.38 -22.63 -16.60
N GLN A 242 -0.25 -23.34 -16.73
CA GLN A 242 0.13 -24.39 -15.76
C GLN A 242 0.30 -23.83 -14.34
N LYS A 243 0.91 -22.64 -14.24
CA LYS A 243 1.07 -21.95 -12.95
C LYS A 243 -0.28 -21.45 -12.38
N VAL A 244 -1.21 -21.00 -13.23
CA VAL A 244 -2.58 -20.67 -12.82
C VAL A 244 -3.33 -21.90 -12.32
N ILE A 245 -3.24 -23.04 -13.02
CA ILE A 245 -3.84 -24.31 -12.57
C ILE A 245 -3.27 -24.73 -11.20
N GLY A 246 -1.96 -24.58 -11.01
CA GLY A 246 -1.29 -24.83 -9.73
C GLY A 246 -1.87 -23.98 -8.60
N PHE A 247 -2.05 -22.69 -8.85
CA PHE A 247 -2.62 -21.73 -7.89
C PHE A 247 -4.11 -22.00 -7.62
N ALA A 248 -4.90 -22.31 -8.64
CA ALA A 248 -6.32 -22.60 -8.49
C ALA A 248 -6.55 -23.77 -7.54
N LYS A 249 -5.75 -24.82 -7.68
CA LYS A 249 -5.81 -26.04 -6.85
C LYS A 249 -5.48 -25.82 -5.38
N THR A 250 -4.96 -24.68 -4.97
CA THR A 250 -4.69 -24.35 -3.56
C THR A 250 -5.74 -23.42 -2.96
N ILE A 251 -6.64 -22.86 -3.77
CA ILE A 251 -7.74 -22.03 -3.27
C ILE A 251 -8.65 -22.91 -2.40
N PRO A 252 -8.90 -22.54 -1.12
CA PRO A 252 -9.76 -23.32 -0.24
C PRO A 252 -11.16 -23.52 -0.85
N GLY A 253 -11.60 -24.78 -0.96
CA GLY A 253 -12.91 -25.10 -1.53
C GLY A 253 -12.92 -25.37 -3.05
N PHE A 254 -11.83 -25.10 -3.78
CA PHE A 254 -11.79 -25.27 -5.24
C PHE A 254 -11.74 -26.75 -5.65
N ARG A 255 -10.99 -27.60 -4.94
CA ARG A 255 -10.86 -29.03 -5.28
C ARG A 255 -12.13 -29.83 -4.99
N GLU A 256 -12.98 -29.27 -4.13
CA GLU A 256 -14.28 -29.81 -3.74
C GLU A 256 -15.38 -29.53 -4.76
N LEU A 257 -15.13 -28.64 -5.75
CA LEU A 257 -16.02 -28.43 -6.89
C LEU A 257 -16.00 -29.65 -7.83
N THR A 258 -17.02 -29.77 -8.68
CA THR A 258 -17.04 -30.79 -9.74
C THR A 258 -15.87 -30.60 -10.72
N ALA A 259 -15.46 -31.67 -11.42
CA ALA A 259 -14.39 -31.55 -12.40
C ALA A 259 -14.80 -30.62 -13.54
N GLU A 260 -16.07 -30.65 -13.93
CA GLU A 260 -16.70 -29.80 -14.93
C GLU A 260 -16.59 -28.33 -14.53
N ASP A 261 -16.95 -27.97 -13.29
CA ASP A 261 -16.85 -26.59 -12.79
C ASP A 261 -15.40 -26.13 -12.70
N GLN A 262 -14.50 -26.98 -12.18
CA GLN A 262 -13.06 -26.65 -12.13
C GLN A 262 -12.51 -26.33 -13.53
N ILE A 263 -12.89 -27.12 -14.54
CA ILE A 263 -12.50 -26.91 -15.93
C ILE A 263 -13.13 -25.63 -16.48
N ALA A 264 -14.43 -25.41 -16.29
CA ALA A 264 -15.13 -24.23 -16.78
C ALA A 264 -14.55 -22.92 -16.23
N LEU A 265 -14.27 -22.88 -14.92
CA LEU A 265 -13.63 -21.74 -14.25
C LEU A 265 -12.23 -21.48 -14.79
N LEU A 266 -11.40 -22.53 -14.91
CA LEU A 266 -10.04 -22.40 -15.44
C LEU A 266 -10.02 -21.92 -16.89
N LYS A 267 -10.85 -22.52 -17.77
CA LYS A 267 -10.93 -22.11 -19.18
C LYS A 267 -11.36 -20.66 -19.36
N SER A 268 -12.29 -20.19 -18.52
CA SER A 268 -12.85 -18.86 -18.66
C SER A 268 -12.02 -17.76 -18.01
N SER A 269 -11.24 -18.08 -16.97
CA SER A 269 -10.49 -17.09 -16.17
C SER A 269 -8.98 -17.11 -16.40
N ALA A 270 -8.41 -18.13 -17.05
CA ALA A 270 -6.95 -18.29 -17.15
C ALA A 270 -6.25 -17.04 -17.69
N ILE A 271 -6.74 -16.46 -18.80
CA ILE A 271 -6.11 -15.26 -19.37
C ILE A 271 -6.25 -14.04 -18.46
N GLU A 272 -7.38 -13.88 -17.76
CA GLU A 272 -7.60 -12.77 -16.83
C GLU A 272 -6.65 -12.85 -15.64
N VAL A 273 -6.45 -14.05 -15.09
CA VAL A 273 -5.48 -14.30 -14.01
C VAL A 273 -4.04 -14.09 -14.50
N ILE A 274 -3.72 -14.49 -15.73
CA ILE A 274 -2.40 -14.20 -16.35
C ILE A 274 -2.19 -12.70 -16.48
N MET A 275 -3.18 -11.95 -16.96
CA MET A 275 -3.12 -10.49 -17.08
C MET A 275 -2.94 -9.81 -15.70
N LEU A 276 -3.69 -10.24 -14.68
CA LEU A 276 -3.51 -9.79 -13.29
C LEU A 276 -2.07 -10.04 -12.81
N ARG A 277 -1.61 -11.29 -12.90
CA ARG A 277 -0.30 -11.73 -12.42
C ARG A 277 0.85 -11.02 -13.14
N SER A 278 0.70 -10.76 -14.44
CA SER A 278 1.72 -10.05 -15.23
C SER A 278 2.00 -8.63 -14.72
N ASN A 279 1.14 -8.07 -13.87
CA ASN A 279 1.41 -6.79 -13.21
C ASN A 279 2.66 -6.82 -12.34
N GLN A 280 3.05 -7.98 -11.82
CA GLN A 280 4.25 -8.13 -10.99
C GLN A 280 5.52 -7.85 -11.79
N SER A 281 5.59 -8.33 -13.03
CA SER A 281 6.71 -8.09 -13.95
C SER A 281 6.59 -6.83 -14.80
N PHE A 282 5.47 -6.11 -14.71
CA PHE A 282 5.22 -4.89 -15.49
C PHE A 282 5.96 -3.67 -14.92
N SER A 283 6.68 -2.95 -15.79
CA SER A 283 7.40 -1.72 -15.47
C SER A 283 6.66 -0.48 -15.98
N LEU A 284 6.49 0.51 -15.11
CA LEU A 284 5.97 1.83 -15.49
C LEU A 284 7.00 2.71 -16.22
N GLU A 285 8.28 2.36 -16.18
CA GLU A 285 9.35 3.16 -16.77
C GLU A 285 9.29 3.13 -18.29
N ASP A 286 9.09 1.93 -18.85
CA ASP A 286 9.16 1.68 -20.28
C ASP A 286 7.99 0.83 -20.80
N MET A 287 6.95 0.64 -19.98
CA MET A 287 5.71 -0.06 -20.36
C MET A 287 5.98 -1.48 -20.90
N SER A 288 6.90 -2.18 -20.24
CA SER A 288 7.35 -3.52 -20.63
C SER A 288 7.17 -4.53 -19.49
N TRP A 289 7.20 -5.81 -19.84
CA TRP A 289 7.19 -6.93 -18.89
C TRP A 289 8.57 -7.57 -18.85
N SER A 290 9.13 -7.77 -17.66
CA SER A 290 10.43 -8.43 -17.47
C SER A 290 10.25 -9.79 -16.81
N CYS A 291 10.50 -10.86 -17.56
CA CYS A 291 10.31 -12.24 -17.11
C CYS A 291 11.66 -12.96 -16.94
N GLY A 292 12.42 -12.58 -15.92
CA GLY A 292 13.77 -13.08 -15.69
C GLY A 292 14.85 -12.23 -16.35
N GLY A 293 15.68 -12.84 -17.20
CA GLY A 293 16.83 -12.17 -17.82
C GLY A 293 16.47 -11.09 -18.87
N PRO A 294 17.43 -10.26 -19.29
CA PRO A 294 17.20 -9.18 -20.27
C PRO A 294 16.61 -9.63 -21.61
N GLU A 295 16.83 -10.89 -21.99
CA GLU A 295 16.34 -11.50 -23.23
C GLU A 295 14.82 -11.77 -23.20
N PHE A 296 14.25 -11.92 -21.99
CA PHE A 296 12.84 -12.18 -21.71
C PHE A 296 12.13 -10.90 -21.25
N LYS A 297 12.49 -9.79 -21.88
CA LYS A 297 11.81 -8.52 -21.75
C LYS A 297 10.88 -8.29 -22.93
N TYR A 298 9.60 -8.03 -22.66
CA TYR A 298 8.56 -7.93 -23.68
C TYR A 298 7.98 -6.52 -23.71
N CYS A 299 7.94 -5.93 -24.89
CA CYS A 299 7.23 -4.68 -25.16
C CYS A 299 5.97 -4.96 -25.98
N VAL A 300 5.13 -3.94 -26.16
CA VAL A 300 3.90 -4.03 -26.97
C VAL A 300 4.19 -4.55 -28.38
N ASN A 301 5.33 -4.16 -28.98
CA ASN A 301 5.72 -4.63 -30.31
C ASN A 301 5.92 -6.15 -30.37
N ASP A 302 6.50 -6.77 -29.33
CA ASP A 302 6.67 -8.23 -29.26
C ASP A 302 5.31 -8.94 -29.33
N VAL A 303 4.29 -8.39 -28.65
CA VAL A 303 2.93 -8.96 -28.64
C VAL A 303 2.22 -8.71 -29.98
N THR A 304 2.48 -7.58 -30.65
CA THR A 304 1.99 -7.37 -32.02
C THR A 304 2.59 -8.35 -33.03
N LYS A 305 3.87 -8.70 -32.88
CA LYS A 305 4.55 -9.72 -33.69
C LYS A 305 4.06 -11.15 -33.40
N ALA A 306 3.21 -11.33 -32.39
CA ALA A 306 2.47 -12.57 -32.15
C ALA A 306 1.02 -12.53 -32.68
N GLY A 307 0.62 -11.46 -33.36
CA GLY A 307 -0.66 -11.36 -34.04
C GLY A 307 -1.77 -10.63 -33.25
N HIS A 308 -1.43 -10.00 -32.12
CA HIS A 308 -2.39 -9.19 -31.37
C HIS A 308 -2.36 -7.72 -31.81
N SER A 309 -3.53 -7.11 -31.96
CA SER A 309 -3.65 -5.71 -32.38
C SER A 309 -3.67 -4.75 -31.19
N LEU A 310 -3.55 -3.45 -31.47
CA LEU A 310 -3.68 -2.42 -30.44
C LEU A 310 -5.07 -2.35 -29.80
N GLU A 311 -6.12 -2.91 -30.43
CA GLU A 311 -7.46 -3.01 -29.81
C GLU A 311 -7.42 -3.77 -28.49
N LEU A 312 -6.52 -4.76 -28.36
CA LEU A 312 -6.27 -5.49 -27.12
C LEU A 312 -5.19 -4.81 -26.27
N LEU A 313 -4.09 -4.41 -26.90
CA LEU A 313 -2.87 -3.99 -26.18
C LEU A 313 -3.02 -2.62 -25.52
N GLU A 314 -3.78 -1.69 -26.10
CA GLU A 314 -4.05 -0.40 -25.48
C GLU A 314 -4.84 -0.54 -24.16
N PRO A 315 -6.01 -1.22 -24.13
CA PRO A 315 -6.69 -1.53 -22.88
C PRO A 315 -5.83 -2.32 -21.89
N LEU A 316 -5.00 -3.26 -22.37
CA LEU A 316 -4.14 -4.07 -21.50
C LEU A 316 -3.11 -3.19 -20.78
N VAL A 317 -2.42 -2.29 -21.49
CA VAL A 317 -1.46 -1.37 -20.88
C VAL A 317 -2.17 -0.41 -19.93
N LYS A 318 -3.36 0.12 -20.28
CA LYS A 318 -4.18 0.95 -19.36
C LYS A 318 -4.52 0.17 -18.08
N PHE A 319 -4.90 -1.09 -18.22
CA PHE A 319 -5.18 -1.98 -17.11
C PHE A 319 -3.96 -2.16 -16.21
N GLN A 320 -2.79 -2.48 -16.78
CA GLN A 320 -1.55 -2.66 -16.02
C GLN A 320 -1.14 -1.40 -15.24
N VAL A 321 -1.18 -0.24 -15.90
CA VAL A 321 -0.90 1.05 -15.25
C VAL A 321 -1.90 1.34 -14.14
N GLY A 322 -3.19 1.11 -14.40
CA GLY A 322 -4.26 1.30 -13.42
C GLY A 322 -4.09 0.40 -12.20
N LEU A 323 -3.67 -0.85 -12.40
CA LEU A 323 -3.44 -1.81 -11.32
C LEU A 323 -2.20 -1.46 -10.49
N LYS A 324 -1.08 -1.04 -11.12
CA LYS A 324 0.10 -0.54 -10.40
C LYS A 324 -0.23 0.65 -9.50
N LYS A 325 -1.07 1.57 -9.98
CA LYS A 325 -1.50 2.77 -9.22
C LYS A 325 -2.28 2.44 -7.95
N LEU A 326 -2.86 1.25 -7.83
CA LEU A 326 -3.52 0.83 -6.60
C LEU A 326 -2.53 0.52 -5.47
N ASN A 327 -1.25 0.27 -5.79
CA ASN A 327 -0.21 -0.10 -4.83
C ASN A 327 -0.66 -1.23 -3.90
N LEU A 328 -1.21 -2.28 -4.49
CA LEU A 328 -1.74 -3.43 -3.74
C LEU A 328 -0.63 -4.12 -2.96
N HIS A 329 -0.97 -4.56 -1.75
CA HIS A 329 -0.19 -5.56 -1.05
C HIS A 329 -0.26 -6.89 -1.81
N GLU A 330 0.69 -7.79 -1.54
CA GLU A 330 0.72 -9.11 -2.17
C GLU A 330 -0.54 -9.92 -1.83
N GLU A 331 -0.98 -9.84 -0.57
CA GLU A 331 -2.17 -10.48 -0.04
C GLU A 331 -3.43 -10.02 -0.79
N GLU A 332 -3.53 -8.72 -1.07
CA GLU A 332 -4.64 -8.14 -1.84
C GLU A 332 -4.61 -8.62 -3.29
N HIS A 333 -3.43 -8.74 -3.87
CA HIS A 333 -3.24 -9.23 -5.22
C HIS A 333 -3.67 -10.69 -5.35
N VAL A 334 -3.26 -11.57 -4.43
CA VAL A 334 -3.60 -13.00 -4.49
C VAL A 334 -5.07 -13.27 -4.20
N LEU A 335 -5.68 -12.49 -3.30
CA LEU A 335 -7.13 -12.53 -3.06
C LEU A 335 -7.90 -12.07 -4.30
N LEU A 336 -7.44 -11.01 -4.99
CA LEU A 336 -8.06 -10.55 -6.23
C LEU A 336 -7.98 -11.60 -7.35
N MET A 337 -6.85 -12.31 -7.49
CA MET A 337 -6.72 -13.44 -8.42
C MET A 337 -7.70 -14.57 -8.09
N ALA A 338 -7.85 -14.91 -6.81
CA ALA A 338 -8.79 -15.96 -6.39
C ALA A 338 -10.26 -15.56 -6.65
N ILE A 339 -10.64 -14.30 -6.40
CA ILE A 339 -11.98 -13.78 -6.72
C ILE A 339 -12.24 -13.80 -8.24
N CYS A 340 -11.24 -13.43 -9.05
CA CYS A 340 -11.32 -13.48 -10.52
C CYS A 340 -11.58 -14.91 -11.03
N LEU A 341 -10.90 -15.89 -10.43
CA LEU A 341 -11.02 -17.30 -10.79
C LEU A 341 -12.38 -17.90 -10.39
N LEU A 342 -12.84 -17.60 -9.17
CA LEU A 342 -14.11 -18.07 -8.60
C LEU A 342 -15.30 -17.24 -9.10
N SER A 343 -15.46 -17.08 -10.41
CA SER A 343 -16.60 -16.32 -10.96
C SER A 343 -17.78 -17.26 -11.27
N PRO A 344 -18.96 -17.09 -10.64
CA PRO A 344 -20.09 -18.00 -10.87
C PRO A 344 -20.75 -17.83 -12.24
N ASP A 345 -20.55 -16.69 -12.91
CA ASP A 345 -21.15 -16.34 -14.21
C ASP A 345 -20.37 -16.90 -15.42
N ARG A 346 -19.40 -17.79 -15.21
CA ARG A 346 -18.60 -18.35 -16.31
C ARG A 346 -19.38 -19.36 -17.15
N PRO A 347 -19.21 -19.36 -18.49
CA PRO A 347 -19.78 -20.40 -19.34
C PRO A 347 -19.35 -21.81 -18.91
N GLY A 348 -20.31 -22.73 -18.81
CA GLY A 348 -20.07 -24.13 -18.48
C GLY A 348 -20.08 -24.47 -16.99
N VAL A 349 -20.12 -23.48 -16.09
CA VAL A 349 -20.37 -23.71 -14.66
C VAL A 349 -21.76 -24.30 -14.47
N GLN A 350 -21.87 -25.32 -13.63
CA GLN A 350 -23.09 -26.05 -13.28
C GLN A 350 -23.61 -25.63 -11.91
N ASP A 351 -22.74 -25.58 -10.90
CA ASP A 351 -23.12 -25.21 -9.52
C ASP A 351 -22.75 -23.74 -9.21
N HIS A 352 -23.58 -22.83 -9.72
CA HIS A 352 -23.37 -21.38 -9.57
C HIS A 352 -23.38 -20.94 -8.10
N GLU A 353 -24.30 -21.47 -7.28
CA GLU A 353 -24.43 -21.11 -5.87
C GLU A 353 -23.18 -21.52 -5.07
N ARG A 354 -22.63 -22.70 -5.32
CA ARG A 354 -21.42 -23.16 -4.64
C ARG A 354 -20.21 -22.33 -5.01
N VAL A 355 -20.07 -21.91 -6.26
CA VAL A 355 -18.98 -21.03 -6.73
C VAL A 355 -19.13 -19.64 -6.14
N GLU A 356 -20.34 -19.07 -6.14
CA GLU A 356 -20.64 -17.77 -5.53
C GLU A 356 -20.28 -17.77 -4.04
N ALA A 357 -20.67 -18.81 -3.30
CA ALA A 357 -20.32 -18.94 -1.88
C ALA A 357 -18.80 -18.99 -1.63
N LEU A 358 -18.00 -19.56 -2.55
CA LEU A 358 -16.54 -19.48 -2.47
C LEU A 358 -16.05 -18.07 -2.76
N GLN A 359 -16.57 -17.43 -3.80
CA GLN A 359 -16.19 -16.07 -4.19
C GLN A 359 -16.47 -15.07 -3.07
N ASP A 360 -17.64 -15.17 -2.44
CA ASP A 360 -18.07 -14.32 -1.32
C ASP A 360 -17.12 -14.47 -0.13
N ARG A 361 -16.79 -15.71 0.23
CA ARG A 361 -15.85 -15.98 1.32
C ARG A 361 -14.48 -15.31 1.08
N ILE A 362 -13.93 -15.40 -0.13
CA ILE A 362 -12.65 -14.73 -0.45
C ILE A 362 -12.81 -13.20 -0.48
N SER A 363 -13.95 -12.71 -0.96
CA SER A 363 -14.29 -11.28 -1.00
C SER A 363 -14.39 -10.67 0.40
N GLU A 364 -14.98 -11.40 1.35
CA GLU A 364 -15.03 -11.01 2.77
C GLU A 364 -13.64 -10.96 3.40
N VAL A 365 -12.77 -11.93 3.09
CA VAL A 365 -11.37 -11.95 3.55
C VAL A 365 -10.63 -10.72 3.02
N LEU A 366 -10.80 -10.37 1.74
CA LEU A 366 -10.20 -9.18 1.15
C LEU A 366 -10.69 -7.88 1.80
N GLN A 367 -12.00 -7.75 2.03
CA GLN A 367 -12.55 -6.58 2.71
C GLN A 367 -12.02 -6.46 4.14
N ALA A 368 -11.91 -7.58 4.87
CA ALA A 368 -11.35 -7.60 6.22
C ALA A 368 -9.87 -7.21 6.23
N TYR A 369 -9.08 -7.68 5.25
CA TYR A 369 -7.67 -7.30 5.08
C TYR A 369 -7.52 -5.80 4.82
N ILE A 370 -8.28 -5.27 3.86
CA ILE A 370 -8.28 -3.83 3.55
C ILE A 370 -8.66 -3.01 4.79
N CYS A 371 -9.69 -3.42 5.52
CA CYS A 371 -10.09 -2.72 6.76
C CYS A 371 -8.98 -2.71 7.82
N ALA A 372 -8.26 -3.82 7.98
CA ALA A 372 -7.18 -3.97 8.96
C ALA A 372 -5.90 -3.21 8.57
N HIS A 373 -5.57 -3.13 7.28
CA HIS A 373 -4.26 -2.67 6.80
C HIS A 373 -4.28 -1.32 6.08
N HIS A 374 -5.43 -0.85 5.60
CA HIS A 374 -5.59 0.44 4.91
C HIS A 374 -6.57 1.38 5.63
N PRO A 375 -6.20 1.97 6.78
CA PRO A 375 -7.05 2.92 7.49
C PRO A 375 -7.29 4.18 6.64
N GLY A 376 -8.45 4.23 5.97
CA GLY A 376 -8.83 5.30 5.03
C GLY A 376 -9.02 4.83 3.58
N GLY A 377 -8.67 3.58 3.26
CA GLY A 377 -8.84 2.94 1.94
C GLY A 377 -10.29 2.58 1.58
N ARG A 378 -11.27 3.44 1.92
CA ARG A 378 -12.71 3.13 1.80
C ARG A 378 -13.13 2.69 0.39
N LEU A 379 -12.43 3.16 -0.63
CA LEU A 379 -12.72 2.87 -2.04
C LEU A 379 -11.76 1.84 -2.66
N LEU A 380 -10.79 1.31 -1.91
CA LEU A 380 -9.80 0.38 -2.46
C LEU A 380 -10.47 -0.89 -2.97
N TYR A 381 -11.34 -1.51 -2.16
CA TYR A 381 -12.09 -2.69 -2.57
C TYR A 381 -12.88 -2.45 -3.86
N ALA A 382 -13.66 -1.37 -3.92
CA ALA A 382 -14.43 -1.02 -5.12
C ALA A 382 -13.54 -0.82 -6.36
N LYS A 383 -12.37 -0.17 -6.20
CA LYS A 383 -11.39 -0.01 -7.30
C LYS A 383 -10.79 -1.34 -7.74
N MET A 384 -10.57 -2.28 -6.83
CA MET A 384 -10.09 -3.63 -7.16
C MET A 384 -11.16 -4.43 -7.92
N ILE A 385 -12.42 -4.39 -7.48
CA ILE A 385 -13.52 -5.04 -8.22
C ILE A 385 -13.72 -4.42 -9.60
N GLN A 386 -13.56 -3.11 -9.74
CA GLN A 386 -13.58 -2.45 -11.06
C GLN A 386 -12.50 -3.00 -12.00
N LYS A 387 -11.32 -3.41 -11.48
CA LYS A 387 -10.29 -4.07 -12.31
C LYS A 387 -10.75 -5.43 -12.83
N LEU A 388 -11.59 -6.16 -12.10
CA LEU A 388 -12.18 -7.41 -12.59
C LEU A 388 -13.17 -7.16 -13.73
N ALA A 389 -13.92 -6.06 -13.69
CA ALA A 389 -14.78 -5.65 -14.80
C ALA A 389 -13.96 -5.30 -16.05
N ASP A 390 -12.86 -4.55 -15.90
CA ASP A 390 -11.93 -4.24 -17.00
C ASP A 390 -11.38 -5.53 -17.66
N LEU A 391 -11.13 -6.58 -16.86
CA LEU A 391 -10.66 -7.88 -17.35
C LEU A 391 -11.67 -8.62 -18.22
N ARG A 392 -12.99 -8.44 -17.99
CA ARG A 392 -14.01 -9.09 -18.83
C ARG A 392 -13.92 -8.58 -20.27
N SER A 393 -13.82 -7.26 -20.45
CA SER A 393 -13.63 -6.67 -21.78
C SER A 393 -12.29 -7.08 -22.43
N LEU A 394 -11.22 -7.17 -21.64
CA LEU A 394 -9.93 -7.67 -22.13
C LEU A 394 -10.00 -9.13 -22.58
N ASN A 395 -10.71 -9.97 -21.84
CA ASN A 395 -10.91 -11.38 -22.17
C ASN A 395 -11.72 -11.54 -23.47
N GLU A 396 -12.81 -10.78 -23.63
CA GLU A 396 -13.61 -10.77 -24.86
C GLU A 396 -12.77 -10.41 -26.09
N GLU A 397 -11.98 -9.32 -26.01
CA GLU A 397 -11.13 -8.89 -27.12
C GLU A 397 -9.99 -9.90 -27.36
N HIS A 398 -9.39 -10.45 -26.31
CA HIS A 398 -8.40 -11.54 -26.44
C HIS A 398 -9.01 -12.75 -27.16
N SER A 399 -10.19 -13.22 -26.75
CA SER A 399 -10.89 -14.35 -27.37
C SER A 399 -11.27 -14.08 -28.83
N LYS A 400 -11.63 -12.83 -29.19
CA LYS A 400 -11.86 -12.42 -30.58
C LYS A 400 -10.59 -12.55 -31.42
N GLN A 401 -9.46 -12.00 -30.95
CA GLN A 401 -8.20 -12.05 -31.70
C GLN A 401 -7.61 -13.46 -31.75
N TYR A 402 -7.66 -14.19 -30.63
CA TYR A 402 -7.24 -15.59 -30.56
C TYR A 402 -7.99 -16.46 -31.56
N ARG A 403 -9.32 -16.30 -31.68
CA ARG A 403 -10.10 -17.02 -32.70
C ARG A 403 -9.56 -16.75 -34.10
N SER A 404 -9.39 -15.48 -34.47
CA SER A 404 -8.84 -15.10 -35.77
C SER A 404 -7.48 -15.76 -36.06
N LEU A 405 -6.61 -15.84 -35.05
CA LEU A 405 -5.30 -16.50 -35.17
C LEU A 405 -5.45 -18.02 -35.32
N SER A 406 -6.24 -18.65 -34.46
CA SER A 406 -6.39 -20.11 -34.40
C SER A 406 -7.11 -20.72 -35.60
N PHE A 407 -7.92 -19.95 -36.34
CA PHE A 407 -8.57 -20.40 -37.58
C PHE A 407 -7.62 -20.49 -38.78
N GLN A 408 -6.46 -19.84 -38.72
CA GLN A 408 -5.43 -19.91 -39.76
C GLN A 408 -4.53 -21.13 -39.48
N PRO A 409 -4.47 -22.14 -40.37
CA PRO A 409 -3.72 -23.37 -40.11
C PRO A 409 -2.25 -23.13 -39.78
N GLU A 410 -1.57 -22.23 -40.49
CA GLU A 410 -0.16 -21.91 -40.24
C GLU A 410 0.11 -21.36 -38.82
N HIS A 411 -0.84 -20.62 -38.25
CA HIS A 411 -0.74 -20.04 -36.92
C HIS A 411 -1.20 -21.01 -35.84
N SER A 412 -2.26 -21.76 -36.11
CA SER A 412 -2.77 -22.81 -35.21
C SER A 412 -1.70 -23.87 -34.89
N MET A 413 -0.90 -24.26 -35.89
CA MET A 413 0.22 -25.19 -35.72
C MET A 413 1.37 -24.64 -34.85
N GLN A 414 1.41 -23.33 -34.61
CA GLN A 414 2.41 -22.71 -33.74
C GLN A 414 1.96 -22.62 -32.27
N LEU A 415 0.66 -22.76 -32.00
CA LEU A 415 0.10 -22.77 -30.66
C LEU A 415 0.40 -24.07 -29.92
N THR A 416 0.52 -24.01 -28.60
CA THR A 416 0.69 -25.23 -27.80
C THR A 416 -0.65 -25.97 -27.64
N PRO A 417 -0.64 -27.29 -27.45
CA PRO A 417 -1.87 -28.05 -27.20
C PRO A 417 -2.67 -27.52 -26.00
N LEU A 418 -1.99 -27.06 -24.95
CA LEU A 418 -2.65 -26.52 -23.76
C LEU A 418 -3.34 -25.18 -24.05
N VAL A 419 -2.72 -24.31 -24.84
CA VAL A 419 -3.34 -23.04 -25.28
C VAL A 419 -4.59 -23.33 -26.12
N LEU A 420 -4.51 -24.29 -27.04
CA LEU A 420 -5.63 -24.75 -27.84
C LEU A 420 -6.76 -25.33 -26.98
N GLU A 421 -6.45 -26.15 -25.98
CA GLU A 421 -7.44 -26.77 -25.10
C GLU A 421 -8.19 -25.75 -24.23
N VAL A 422 -7.45 -24.79 -23.67
CA VAL A 422 -7.99 -23.80 -22.71
C VAL A 422 -8.80 -22.74 -23.45
N PHE A 423 -8.30 -22.19 -24.56
CA PHE A 423 -8.95 -21.09 -25.26
C PHE A 423 -9.77 -21.52 -26.49
N GLY A 424 -9.56 -22.72 -27.02
CA GLY A 424 -10.31 -23.23 -28.18
C GLY A 424 -11.74 -23.70 -27.87
N GLY A 425 -12.07 -23.90 -26.59
CA GLY A 425 -13.40 -24.39 -26.17
C GLY A 425 -14.53 -23.35 -26.15
N GLN A 426 -14.24 -22.06 -26.36
CA GLN A 426 -15.26 -20.99 -26.37
C GLN A 426 -16.03 -20.91 -27.72
N VAL A 427 -16.14 -22.04 -28.44
CA VAL A 427 -16.56 -22.11 -29.85
C VAL A 427 -17.92 -22.81 -30.05
N THR A 428 -18.69 -23.05 -28.99
CA THR A 428 -20.06 -23.57 -29.09
C THR A 428 -21.04 -22.78 -28.27
#